data_AF-A0A9P5YW23-F1
#
_entry.id   AF-A0A9P5YW23-F1
#
_cell.length_a   1.000
_cell.length_b   1.000
_cell.length_c   1.000
_cell.angle_alpha   90.00
_cell.angle_beta   90.00
_cell.angle_gamma   90.00
#
_symmetry.space_group_name_H-M   'P 1'
#
loop_
_entity.id
_entity.type
_entity.pdbx_description
1 polymer ?
#
loop_
_entity_poly.entity_id
_entity_poly.type
_entity_poly.pdbx_seq_one_letter_code
_entity_poly.pdbx_strand_id
1 'polypeptide(L)'
;MSANVTFSWNSVEGRTEIAAIIEANVPQWRTGARQAQIESWSHTLAGIDVILIASTGWGKTTAFFIPIFILHHLLKNPHPRIPKHRASHPVALVVTPLIELGNAHAIEITEFGMAAISLTAEHLRSASLEGRDLVKEVLQCRWPVVLLSAERLLSPDVDKILRDENFRRNLVLLGIDEAHVLDPWGKDFRQA
;
A
#
# COMPACT_ATOMS: atom_id res chain seq x y z
N MET A 1 -19.82 -20.92 -28.11
CA MET A 1 -20.07 -19.93 -27.05
C MET A 1 -18.74 -19.65 -26.37
N SER A 2 -18.05 -18.57 -26.75
CA SER A 2 -16.83 -18.16 -26.06
C SER A 2 -17.21 -17.71 -24.66
N ALA A 3 -16.73 -18.41 -23.63
CA ALA A 3 -16.82 -17.91 -22.27
C ALA A 3 -16.18 -16.52 -22.25
N ASN A 4 -16.93 -15.50 -21.80
CA ASN A 4 -16.35 -14.20 -21.51
C ASN A 4 -15.36 -14.40 -20.36
N VAL A 5 -14.09 -14.61 -20.70
CA VAL A 5 -13.02 -14.75 -19.71
C VAL A 5 -12.94 -13.43 -18.97
N THR A 6 -13.32 -13.45 -17.69
CA THR A 6 -13.21 -12.29 -16.82
C THR A 6 -11.74 -12.08 -16.50
N PHE A 7 -11.26 -10.84 -16.64
CA PHE A 7 -9.87 -10.48 -16.35
C PHE A 7 -9.47 -10.90 -14.93
N SER A 8 -8.23 -11.40 -14.78
CA SER A 8 -7.68 -11.82 -13.49
C SER A 8 -6.24 -11.36 -13.36
N TRP A 9 -5.93 -10.66 -12.27
CA TRP A 9 -4.58 -10.18 -11.96
C TRP A 9 -3.55 -11.30 -11.88
N ASN A 10 -3.94 -12.47 -11.39
CA ASN A 10 -3.03 -13.61 -11.19
C ASN A 10 -2.79 -14.44 -12.47
N SER A 11 -3.53 -14.16 -13.55
CA SER A 11 -3.32 -14.78 -14.85
C SER A 11 -2.01 -14.31 -15.51
N VAL A 12 -1.56 -15.02 -16.54
CA VAL A 12 -0.39 -14.58 -17.33
C VAL A 12 -0.64 -13.20 -17.93
N GLU A 13 -1.83 -12.97 -18.51
CA GLU A 13 -2.23 -11.66 -19.07
C GLU A 13 -2.18 -10.58 -17.98
N GLY A 14 -2.77 -10.82 -16.81
CA GLY A 14 -2.76 -9.86 -15.70
C GLY A 14 -1.35 -9.50 -15.21
N ARG A 15 -0.45 -10.48 -15.10
CA ARG A 15 0.95 -10.24 -14.72
C ARG A 15 1.73 -9.52 -15.83
N THR A 16 1.43 -9.80 -17.10
CA THR A 16 2.00 -9.06 -18.24
C THR A 16 1.56 -7.59 -18.22
N GLU A 17 0.29 -7.31 -17.95
CA GLU A 17 -0.21 -5.93 -17.82
C GLU A 17 0.46 -5.18 -16.65
N ILE A 18 0.63 -5.84 -15.50
CA ILE A 18 1.39 -5.27 -14.38
C ILE A 18 2.81 -4.89 -14.84
N ALA A 19 3.51 -5.81 -15.51
CA ALA A 19 4.88 -5.56 -15.96
C ALA A 19 4.94 -4.37 -16.94
N ALA A 20 4.01 -4.33 -17.90
CA ALA A 20 3.94 -3.26 -18.91
C ALA A 20 3.66 -1.88 -18.29
N ILE A 21 2.74 -1.80 -17.31
CA ILE A 21 2.48 -0.55 -16.58
C ILE A 21 3.74 -0.09 -15.85
N ILE A 22 4.47 -1.00 -15.21
CA ILE A 22 5.69 -0.65 -14.48
C ILE A 22 6.80 -0.20 -15.44
N GLU A 23 7.06 -0.95 -16.51
CA GLU A 23 8.08 -0.61 -17.49
C GLU A 23 7.83 0.76 -18.13
N ALA A 24 6.57 1.08 -18.44
CA ALA A 24 6.21 2.35 -19.06
C ALA A 24 6.25 3.55 -18.09
N ASN A 25 6.08 3.35 -16.78
CA ASN A 25 5.86 4.44 -15.83
C ASN A 25 6.93 4.53 -14.72
N VAL A 26 7.91 3.62 -14.69
CA VAL A 26 8.96 3.56 -13.67
C VAL A 26 10.34 3.51 -14.35
N PRO A 27 10.77 4.59 -15.04
CA PRO A 27 12.00 4.61 -15.86
C PRO A 27 13.28 4.37 -15.05
N GLN A 28 13.25 4.60 -13.74
CA GLN A 28 14.36 4.30 -12.84
C GLN A 28 14.65 2.79 -12.72
N TRP A 29 13.71 1.91 -13.04
CA TRP A 29 13.88 0.46 -13.02
C TRP A 29 14.31 -0.07 -14.40
N ARG A 30 15.58 0.14 -14.74
CA ARG A 30 16.16 -0.18 -16.06
C ARG A 30 16.00 -1.64 -16.51
N THR A 31 15.90 -2.58 -15.57
CA THR A 31 15.72 -4.01 -15.84
C THR A 31 14.29 -4.49 -15.61
N GLY A 32 13.36 -3.56 -15.41
CA GLY A 32 11.98 -3.86 -15.03
C GLY A 32 11.84 -4.43 -13.61
N ALA A 33 10.61 -4.77 -13.26
CA ALA A 33 10.29 -5.45 -12.00
C ALA A 33 10.68 -6.93 -12.04
N ARG A 34 11.11 -7.45 -10.88
CA ARG A 34 11.40 -8.90 -10.75
C ARG A 34 10.10 -9.70 -10.80
N GLN A 35 10.15 -10.89 -11.37
CA GLN A 35 8.96 -11.76 -11.49
C GLN A 35 8.28 -12.04 -10.15
N ALA A 36 9.05 -12.29 -9.09
CA ALA A 36 8.53 -12.50 -7.74
C ALA A 36 7.82 -11.26 -7.17
N GLN A 37 8.24 -10.05 -7.56
CA GLN A 37 7.55 -8.82 -7.16
C GLN A 37 6.21 -8.69 -7.87
N ILE A 38 6.19 -8.94 -9.20
CA ILE A 38 4.95 -8.93 -10.00
C ILE A 38 3.93 -9.93 -9.45
N GLU A 39 4.39 -11.13 -9.07
CA GLU A 39 3.55 -12.13 -8.44
C GLU A 39 3.01 -11.66 -7.08
N SER A 40 3.83 -11.06 -6.23
CA SER A 40 3.36 -10.48 -4.97
C SER A 40 2.28 -9.41 -5.20
N TRP A 41 2.52 -8.49 -6.13
CA TRP A 41 1.58 -7.40 -6.43
C TRP A 41 0.27 -7.90 -7.05
N SER A 42 0.31 -8.95 -7.87
CA SER A 42 -0.90 -9.51 -8.49
C SER A 42 -1.87 -10.07 -7.45
N HIS A 43 -1.37 -10.69 -6.38
CA HIS A 43 -2.19 -11.19 -5.28
C HIS A 43 -2.89 -10.03 -4.54
N THR A 44 -2.16 -8.96 -4.22
CA THR A 44 -2.75 -7.75 -3.61
C THR A 44 -3.83 -7.13 -4.51
N LEU A 45 -3.56 -6.99 -5.81
CA LEU A 45 -4.53 -6.44 -6.77
C LEU A 45 -5.76 -7.33 -6.93
N ALA A 46 -5.62 -8.64 -6.74
CA ALA A 46 -6.72 -9.61 -6.70
C ALA A 46 -7.51 -9.61 -5.38
N GLY A 47 -7.08 -8.85 -4.36
CA GLY A 47 -7.68 -8.85 -3.03
C GLY A 47 -7.41 -10.14 -2.24
N ILE A 48 -6.27 -10.79 -2.51
CA ILE A 48 -5.82 -11.98 -1.79
C ILE A 48 -4.82 -11.56 -0.71
N ASP A 49 -4.99 -12.10 0.50
CA ASP A 49 -4.05 -11.87 1.61
C ASP A 49 -2.68 -12.49 1.33
N VAL A 50 -1.60 -11.76 1.61
CA VAL A 50 -0.22 -12.14 1.28
C VAL A 50 0.65 -12.15 2.54
N ILE A 51 1.34 -13.27 2.77
CA ILE A 51 2.52 -13.33 3.64
C ILE A 51 3.75 -13.32 2.73
N LEU A 52 4.51 -12.24 2.76
CA LEU A 52 5.72 -12.08 1.95
C LEU A 52 6.98 -12.36 2.77
N ILE A 53 7.63 -13.48 2.51
CA ILE A 53 8.93 -13.82 3.11
C ILE A 53 10.01 -13.64 2.04
N ALA A 54 10.86 -12.63 2.21
CA ALA A 54 11.92 -12.34 1.27
C ALA A 54 13.15 -11.73 1.97
N SER A 55 14.33 -11.97 1.40
CA SER A 55 15.59 -11.45 1.91
C SER A 55 15.66 -9.92 1.87
N THR A 56 16.58 -9.35 2.64
CA THR A 56 16.94 -7.92 2.54
C THR A 56 17.51 -7.64 1.14
N GLY A 57 17.18 -6.48 0.56
CA GLY A 57 17.54 -6.16 -0.84
C GLY A 57 16.63 -6.80 -1.90
N TRP A 58 15.62 -7.59 -1.52
CA TRP A 58 14.60 -8.07 -2.45
C TRP A 58 13.74 -6.93 -3.02
N GLY A 59 13.59 -5.84 -2.27
CA GLY A 59 12.70 -4.71 -2.58
C GLY A 59 11.31 -4.87 -1.96
N LYS A 60 11.24 -5.33 -0.70
CA LYS A 60 9.97 -5.68 -0.02
C LYS A 60 9.01 -4.49 0.08
N THR A 61 9.54 -3.29 0.32
CA THR A 61 8.77 -2.05 0.42
C THR A 61 7.81 -1.85 -0.75
N THR A 62 8.20 -2.27 -1.96
CA THR A 62 7.37 -2.17 -3.16
C THR A 62 6.03 -2.91 -3.05
N ALA A 63 5.94 -3.97 -2.24
CA ALA A 63 4.70 -4.70 -1.99
C ALA A 63 3.60 -3.82 -1.38
N PHE A 64 3.99 -2.76 -0.66
CA PHE A 64 3.04 -1.87 0.01
C PHE A 64 2.49 -0.76 -0.88
N PHE A 65 3.26 -0.28 -1.86
CA PHE A 65 2.88 0.91 -2.64
C PHE A 65 2.69 0.66 -4.14
N ILE A 66 3.31 -0.35 -4.74
CA ILE A 66 3.15 -0.61 -6.18
C ILE A 66 1.72 -1.01 -6.56
N PRO A 67 0.98 -1.83 -5.79
CA PRO A 67 -0.43 -2.06 -6.07
C PRO A 67 -1.25 -0.76 -6.11
N ILE A 68 -0.95 0.18 -5.20
CA ILE A 68 -1.59 1.51 -5.18
C ILE A 68 -1.21 2.32 -6.42
N PHE A 69 0.07 2.29 -6.82
CA PHE A 69 0.58 2.95 -8.01
C PHE A 69 -0.19 2.52 -9.27
N ILE A 70 -0.32 1.20 -9.45
CA ILE A 70 -1.00 0.59 -10.59
C ILE A 70 -2.47 1.03 -10.63
N LEU A 71 -3.17 1.01 -9.50
CA LEU A 71 -4.56 1.44 -9.44
C LEU A 71 -4.73 2.94 -9.72
N HIS A 72 -3.84 3.80 -9.22
CA HIS A 72 -3.83 5.23 -9.55
C HIS A 72 -3.57 5.46 -11.04
N HIS A 73 -2.63 4.70 -11.64
CA HIS A 73 -2.37 4.76 -13.07
C HIS A 73 -3.63 4.39 -13.88
N LEU A 74 -4.30 3.29 -13.54
CA LEU A 74 -5.48 2.80 -14.25
C LEU A 74 -6.72 3.70 -14.08
N LEU A 75 -6.80 4.45 -12.99
CA LEU A 75 -7.84 5.47 -12.82
C LEU A 75 -7.65 6.65 -13.79
N LYS A 76 -6.41 7.01 -14.10
CA LYS A 76 -6.07 8.06 -15.06
C LYS A 76 -6.07 7.56 -16.50
N ASN A 77 -5.65 6.32 -16.71
CA ASN A 77 -5.51 5.66 -18.01
C ASN A 77 -6.29 4.32 -18.00
N PRO A 78 -7.62 4.35 -18.19
CA PRO A 78 -8.42 3.13 -18.16
C PRO A 78 -8.00 2.13 -19.24
N HIS A 79 -7.84 0.86 -18.85
CA HIS A 79 -7.54 -0.21 -19.79
C HIS A 79 -8.84 -0.96 -20.20
N PRO A 80 -9.10 -1.19 -21.51
CA PRO A 80 -10.37 -1.76 -21.97
C PRO A 80 -10.73 -3.13 -21.38
N ARG A 81 -9.72 -3.92 -21.01
CA ARG A 81 -9.91 -5.28 -20.46
C ARG A 81 -9.82 -5.36 -18.95
N ILE A 82 -9.31 -4.32 -18.28
CA ILE A 82 -9.15 -4.33 -16.82
C ILE A 82 -10.35 -3.59 -16.22
N PRO A 83 -11.20 -4.26 -15.41
CA PRO A 83 -12.32 -3.61 -14.77
C PRO A 83 -11.86 -2.46 -13.88
N LYS A 84 -12.63 -1.36 -13.87
CA LYS A 84 -12.36 -0.24 -12.97
C LYS A 84 -12.45 -0.70 -11.52
N HIS A 85 -11.40 -0.42 -10.75
CA HIS A 85 -11.38 -0.73 -9.33
C HIS A 85 -12.41 0.12 -8.56
N ARG A 86 -12.99 -0.45 -7.49
CA ARG A 86 -14.06 0.20 -6.68
C ARG A 86 -13.59 1.44 -5.93
N ALA A 87 -12.32 1.46 -5.50
CA ALA A 87 -11.71 2.59 -4.82
C ALA A 87 -11.43 3.71 -5.84
N SER A 88 -12.01 4.88 -5.63
CA SER A 88 -11.78 6.05 -6.48
C SER A 88 -10.50 6.82 -6.11
N HIS A 89 -10.00 6.62 -4.89
CA HIS A 89 -8.74 7.16 -4.40
C HIS A 89 -7.99 6.05 -3.63
N PRO A 90 -7.45 5.03 -4.32
CA PRO A 90 -6.80 3.88 -3.68
C PRO A 90 -5.74 4.32 -2.66
N VAL A 91 -5.81 3.75 -1.45
CA VAL A 91 -4.82 4.00 -0.39
C VAL A 91 -4.29 2.71 0.23
N ALA A 92 -3.06 2.76 0.71
CA ALA A 92 -2.44 1.79 1.60
C ALA A 92 -2.21 2.39 3.00
N LEU A 93 -2.49 1.61 4.04
CA LEU A 93 -2.05 1.88 5.40
C LEU A 93 -1.01 0.83 5.79
N VAL A 94 0.17 1.23 6.21
CA VAL A 94 1.26 0.32 6.54
C VAL A 94 1.72 0.59 7.97
N VAL A 95 1.74 -0.47 8.78
CA VAL A 95 2.27 -0.41 10.14
C VAL A 95 3.74 -0.78 10.11
N THR A 96 4.60 0.06 10.67
CA THR A 96 6.04 -0.19 10.82
C THR A 96 6.40 -0.39 12.29
N PRO A 97 7.42 -1.23 12.60
CA PRO A 97 7.85 -1.43 13.98
C PRO A 97 8.47 -0.18 14.60
N LEU A 98 9.10 0.67 13.79
CA LEU A 98 9.84 1.86 14.22
C LEU A 98 9.34 3.09 13.47
N ILE A 99 9.30 4.22 14.18
CA ILE A 99 8.96 5.53 13.63
C ILE A 99 9.93 5.90 12.50
N GLU A 100 11.23 5.79 12.74
CA GLU A 100 12.25 6.15 11.74
C GLU A 100 12.19 5.28 10.49
N LEU A 101 11.82 4.01 10.62
CA LEU A 101 11.63 3.14 9.47
C LEU A 101 10.42 3.58 8.64
N GLY A 102 9.31 3.96 9.29
CA GLY A 102 8.15 4.54 8.62
C GLY A 102 8.47 5.87 7.92
N ASN A 103 9.29 6.72 8.55
CA ASN A 103 9.77 7.96 7.94
C ASN A 103 10.63 7.68 6.70
N ALA A 104 11.57 6.73 6.79
CA ALA A 104 12.42 6.33 5.66
C ALA A 104 11.58 5.79 4.50
N HIS A 105 10.59 4.94 4.76
CA HIS A 105 9.67 4.45 3.73
C HIS A 105 8.85 5.57 3.09
N ALA A 106 8.37 6.53 3.88
CA ALA A 106 7.64 7.69 3.34
C ALA A 106 8.52 8.53 2.39
N ILE A 107 9.79 8.71 2.73
CA ILE A 107 10.77 9.39 1.86
C ILE A 107 11.02 8.56 0.59
N GLU A 108 11.32 7.27 0.70
CA GLU A 108 11.58 6.37 -0.44
C GLU A 108 10.41 6.38 -1.44
N ILE A 109 9.17 6.29 -0.95
CA ILE A 109 7.97 6.29 -1.79
C ILE A 109 7.74 7.67 -2.44
N THR A 110 8.04 8.74 -1.72
CA THR A 110 7.97 10.11 -2.27
C THR A 110 9.01 10.33 -3.36
N GLU A 111 10.25 9.87 -3.15
CA GLU A 111 11.32 9.90 -4.16
C GLU A 111 11.02 9.02 -5.38
N PHE A 112 10.28 7.92 -5.18
CA PHE A 112 9.75 7.12 -6.28
C PHE A 112 8.74 7.88 -7.16
N GLY A 113 8.13 8.95 -6.63
CA GLY A 113 7.15 9.79 -7.32
C GLY A 113 5.70 9.59 -6.87
N MET A 114 5.48 8.96 -5.71
CA MET A 114 4.16 8.79 -5.11
C MET A 114 4.09 9.49 -3.76
N ALA A 115 3.05 10.29 -3.53
CA ALA A 115 2.86 10.92 -2.22
C ALA A 115 2.68 9.86 -1.11
N ALA A 116 3.50 9.97 -0.07
CA ALA A 116 3.39 9.16 1.14
C ALA A 116 3.61 10.01 2.38
N ILE A 117 3.06 9.57 3.51
CA ILE A 117 3.23 10.25 4.80
C ILE A 117 3.39 9.26 5.93
N SER A 118 4.29 9.56 6.86
CA SER A 118 4.39 8.88 8.15
C SER A 118 3.59 9.65 9.20
N LEU A 119 2.52 9.06 9.74
CA LEU A 119 1.72 9.66 10.79
C LEU A 119 2.45 9.52 12.13
N THR A 120 3.40 10.40 12.40
CA THR A 120 4.07 10.50 13.71
C THR A 120 3.45 11.64 14.53
N ALA A 121 3.65 11.63 15.86
CA ALA A 121 3.23 12.75 16.70
C ALA A 121 3.91 14.07 16.27
N GLU A 122 5.15 13.99 15.81
CA GLU A 122 5.90 15.14 15.29
C GLU A 122 5.31 15.70 13.99
N HIS A 123 5.02 14.85 13.00
CA HIS A 123 4.41 15.29 11.75
C HIS A 123 3.02 15.90 11.97
N LEU A 124 2.22 15.34 12.88
CA LEU A 124 0.94 15.91 13.26
C LEU A 124 1.09 17.30 13.89
N ARG A 125 2.04 17.45 14.83
CA ARG A 125 2.33 18.73 15.47
C ARG A 125 2.82 19.76 14.45
N SER A 126 3.77 19.40 13.58
CA SER A 126 4.29 20.27 12.53
C SER A 126 3.20 20.73 11.58
N ALA A 127 2.39 19.80 11.07
CA ALA A 127 1.26 20.12 10.21
C ALA A 127 0.27 21.07 10.89
N SER A 128 -0.03 20.86 12.18
CA SER A 128 -0.90 21.75 12.94
C SER A 128 -0.33 23.16 13.10
N LEU A 129 0.99 23.31 13.28
CA LEU A 129 1.64 24.62 13.34
C LEU A 129 1.58 25.36 11.99
N GLU A 130 1.54 24.61 10.89
CA GLU A 130 1.33 25.13 9.53
C GLU A 130 -0.17 25.37 9.19
N GLY A 131 -1.08 25.16 10.15
CA GLY A 131 -2.53 25.31 9.94
C GLY A 131 -3.16 24.18 9.14
N ARG A 132 -2.49 23.02 9.01
CA ARG A 132 -2.99 21.82 8.34
C ARG A 132 -3.53 20.81 9.34
N ASP A 133 -4.53 20.05 8.90
CA ASP A 133 -5.08 18.90 9.64
C ASP A 133 -4.74 17.62 8.88
N LEU A 134 -3.63 17.00 9.26
CA LEU A 134 -3.10 15.83 8.55
C LEU A 134 -4.04 14.62 8.67
N VAL A 135 -4.75 14.47 9.79
CA VAL A 135 -5.76 13.40 9.97
C VAL A 135 -6.88 13.60 8.97
N LYS A 136 -7.39 14.83 8.81
CA LYS A 136 -8.41 15.16 7.81
C LYS A 136 -7.92 14.92 6.39
N GLU A 137 -6.67 15.21 6.07
CA GLU A 137 -6.10 14.91 4.75
C GLU A 137 -6.05 13.40 4.47
N VAL A 138 -5.70 12.59 5.47
CA VAL A 138 -5.72 11.12 5.37
C VAL A 138 -7.16 10.61 5.19
N LEU A 139 -8.12 11.10 5.98
CA LEU A 139 -9.54 10.75 5.84
C LEU A 139 -10.10 11.09 4.46
N GLN A 140 -9.54 12.12 3.80
CA GLN A 140 -9.89 12.53 2.45
C GLN A 140 -9.11 11.78 1.36
N CYS A 141 -8.32 10.76 1.72
CA CYS A 141 -7.49 9.96 0.83
C CYS A 141 -6.52 10.79 -0.01
N ARG A 142 -6.01 11.90 0.53
CA ARG A 142 -4.99 12.75 -0.15
C ARG A 142 -3.60 12.13 -0.15
N TRP A 143 -3.39 11.12 0.68
CA TRP A 143 -2.13 10.39 0.84
C TRP A 143 -2.33 8.93 0.36
N PRO A 144 -1.86 8.58 -0.84
CA PRO A 144 -1.93 7.21 -1.37
C PRO A 144 -1.29 6.16 -0.46
N VAL A 145 -0.22 6.51 0.26
CA VAL A 145 0.39 5.62 1.24
C VAL A 145 0.55 6.34 2.58
N VAL A 146 0.03 5.70 3.62
CA VAL A 146 0.10 6.18 5.00
C VAL A 146 0.89 5.17 5.81
N LEU A 147 1.99 5.62 6.41
CA LEU A 147 2.84 4.83 7.29
C LEU A 147 2.47 5.18 8.73
N LEU A 148 2.43 4.18 9.61
CA LEU A 148 2.08 4.34 11.02
C LEU A 148 3.03 3.50 11.87
N SER A 149 3.57 4.05 12.94
CA SER A 149 4.29 3.22 13.91
C SER A 149 3.34 2.36 14.73
N ALA A 150 3.78 1.17 15.12
CA ALA A 150 2.99 0.26 15.96
C ALA A 150 2.47 0.92 17.25
N GLU A 151 3.26 1.80 17.88
CA GLU A 151 2.90 2.54 19.10
C GLU A 151 1.65 3.42 18.92
N ARG A 152 1.41 3.92 17.71
CA ARG A 152 0.29 4.82 17.42
C ARG A 152 -0.99 4.10 17.02
N LEU A 153 -0.97 2.78 16.83
CA LEU A 153 -2.15 2.01 16.45
C LEU A 153 -3.36 2.21 17.38
N LEU A 154 -3.11 2.50 18.65
CA LEU A 154 -4.13 2.71 19.67
C LEU A 154 -4.51 4.19 19.87
N SER A 155 -3.98 5.11 19.04
CA SER A 155 -4.28 6.53 19.21
C SER A 155 -5.69 6.88 18.71
N PRO A 156 -6.40 7.82 19.35
CA PRO A 156 -7.77 8.17 18.97
C PRO A 156 -7.94 8.63 17.52
N ASP A 157 -6.94 9.31 16.96
CA ASP A 157 -6.95 9.75 15.57
C ASP A 157 -6.81 8.59 14.57
N VAL A 158 -6.07 7.54 14.92
CA VAL A 158 -5.96 6.32 14.11
C VAL A 158 -7.25 5.52 14.17
N ASP A 159 -7.87 5.37 15.35
CA ASP A 159 -9.19 4.75 15.48
C ASP A 159 -10.24 5.47 14.61
N LYS A 160 -10.20 6.82 14.57
CA LYS A 160 -11.03 7.62 13.66
C LYS A 160 -10.77 7.29 12.19
N ILE A 161 -9.52 7.17 11.76
CA ILE A 161 -9.15 6.79 10.38
C ILE A 161 -9.67 5.40 10.03
N LEU A 162 -9.50 4.41 10.92
CA LEU A 162 -9.89 3.02 10.70
C LEU A 162 -11.42 2.80 10.68
N ARG A 163 -12.19 3.69 11.32
CA ARG A 163 -13.66 3.66 11.34
C ARG A 163 -14.32 4.49 10.24
N ASP A 164 -13.59 5.41 9.61
CA ASP A 164 -14.14 6.28 8.58
C ASP A 164 -14.55 5.52 7.31
N GLU A 165 -15.79 5.72 6.87
CA GLU A 165 -16.35 5.00 5.72
C GLU A 165 -15.67 5.36 4.40
N ASN A 166 -15.31 6.63 4.19
CA ASN A 166 -14.65 7.07 2.97
C ASN A 166 -13.25 6.47 2.87
N PHE A 167 -12.50 6.49 3.96
CA PHE A 167 -11.18 5.87 4.03
C PHE A 167 -11.27 4.36 3.78
N ARG A 168 -12.15 3.65 4.50
CA ARG A 168 -12.33 2.19 4.36
C ARG A 168 -12.75 1.75 2.95
N ARG A 169 -13.61 2.53 2.28
CA ARG A 169 -14.01 2.24 0.89
C ARG A 169 -12.84 2.35 -0.09
N ASN A 170 -11.84 3.16 0.24
CA ASN A 170 -10.67 3.41 -0.57
C ASN A 170 -9.42 2.63 -0.14
N LEU A 171 -9.44 2.03 1.05
CA LEU A 171 -8.37 1.19 1.57
C LEU A 171 -8.25 -0.09 0.73
N VAL A 172 -7.11 -0.22 0.04
CA VAL A 172 -6.79 -1.39 -0.80
C VAL A 172 -5.87 -2.35 -0.07
N LEU A 173 -4.92 -1.81 0.70
CA LEU A 173 -3.92 -2.60 1.41
C LEU A 173 -3.78 -2.12 2.85
N LEU A 174 -3.82 -3.08 3.79
CA LEU A 174 -3.31 -2.91 5.14
C LEU A 174 -2.03 -3.76 5.27
N GLY A 175 -0.89 -3.12 5.40
CA GLY A 175 0.42 -3.78 5.50
C GLY A 175 0.96 -3.79 6.91
N ILE A 176 1.72 -4.83 7.26
CA ILE A 176 2.51 -4.89 8.49
C ILE A 176 3.95 -5.18 8.05
N ASP A 177 4.82 -4.20 8.22
CA ASP A 177 6.24 -4.36 8.00
C ASP A 177 6.92 -5.01 9.21
N GLU A 178 7.96 -5.79 8.95
CA GLU A 178 8.65 -6.61 9.97
C GLU A 178 7.68 -7.38 10.88
N ALA A 179 6.70 -8.06 10.27
CA ALA A 179 5.66 -8.80 10.99
C ALA A 179 6.22 -9.86 11.96
N HIS A 180 7.47 -10.29 11.77
CA HIS A 180 8.17 -11.16 12.72
C HIS A 180 8.39 -10.53 14.11
N VAL A 181 8.38 -9.20 14.21
CA VAL A 181 8.48 -8.44 15.47
C VAL A 181 7.20 -8.55 16.30
N LEU A 182 6.09 -8.98 15.72
CA LEU A 182 4.87 -9.29 16.46
C LEU A 182 5.00 -10.52 17.37
N ASP A 183 6.13 -11.23 17.34
CA ASP A 183 6.36 -12.40 18.19
C ASP A 183 7.03 -12.01 19.52
N PRO A 184 6.26 -12.12 20.62
CA PRO A 184 6.77 -12.98 21.71
C PRO A 184 5.92 -14.23 22.09
N TRP A 185 4.89 -14.62 21.31
CA TRP A 185 3.71 -15.35 21.84
C TRP A 185 3.20 -16.55 21.01
N GLY A 186 4.01 -17.20 20.18
CA GLY A 186 3.58 -18.42 19.46
C GLY A 186 3.04 -19.58 20.33
N LYS A 187 3.17 -19.53 21.66
CA LYS A 187 2.66 -20.57 22.58
C LYS A 187 1.42 -20.20 23.41
N ASP A 188 1.15 -18.91 23.63
CA ASP A 188 0.10 -18.46 24.57
C ASP A 188 -0.92 -17.46 23.97
N PHE A 189 -0.84 -17.15 22.68
CA PHE A 189 -1.78 -16.21 22.05
C PHE A 189 -3.12 -16.88 21.71
N ARG A 190 -4.13 -16.63 22.56
CA ARG A 190 -5.56 -17.01 22.46
C ARG A 190 -5.85 -18.50 22.63
N GLN A 191 -5.95 -18.96 23.88
CA GLN A 191 -7.01 -19.92 24.20
C GLN A 191 -8.35 -19.20 24.03
N ALA A 192 -9.11 -19.60 23.02
CA ALA A 192 -10.48 -19.18 22.80
C ALA A 192 -11.43 -19.84 23.82
#